data_AF-A0A7V3H866-F1
#
_entry.id   AF-A0A7V3H866-F1
#
_cell.length_a   1.000
_cell.length_b   1.000
_cell.length_c   1.000
_cell.angle_alpha   90.00
_cell.angle_beta   90.00
_cell.angle_gamma   90.00
#
_symmetry.space_group_name_H-M   'P 1'
#
loop_
_entity.id
_entity.type
_entity.pdbx_description
1 polymer ?
#
loop_
_entity_poly.entity_id
_entity_poly.type
_entity_poly.pdbx_seq_one_letter_code
_entity_poly.pdbx_strand_id
1 'polypeptide(L)'
;MAEEDYRNKGRLSNQTGAVDHYRRILDNDRFEPSEPHWRRISKNTITLFQVLIDQDLKDLVSVLEHYPKYTEWVCEHFRYAYSYSENSADISAAGKLLTLGEPYFSKQFVRNLVRKLPSMDNYTLEEVQAFVETLKEKQRHWHPIIVNHYCEAVNEFTQKQRLHPLQKIVLTKGLNEIKIEETYDYSAEDRDAVLDIPYMN
;
A
#
# COMPACT_ATOMS: atom_id res chain seq x y z
N MET A 1 -32.89 -2.47 -4.53
CA MET A 1 -32.45 -1.19 -5.13
C MET A 1 -32.28 -0.07 -4.12
N ALA A 2 -33.19 0.15 -3.15
CA ALA A 2 -33.06 1.28 -2.20
C ALA A 2 -32.04 1.10 -1.06
N GLU A 3 -31.77 -0.13 -0.59
CA GLU A 3 -30.83 -0.37 0.53
C GLU A 3 -29.36 -0.25 0.14
N GLU A 4 -29.00 -0.63 -1.10
CA GLU A 4 -27.64 -0.49 -1.64
C GLU A 4 -27.25 0.98 -1.82
N ASP A 5 -28.18 1.81 -2.33
CA ASP A 5 -27.99 3.25 -2.48
C ASP A 5 -27.84 3.98 -1.13
N TYR A 6 -28.57 3.54 -0.10
CA TYR A 6 -28.44 4.10 1.25
C TYR A 6 -27.12 3.70 1.92
N ARG A 7 -26.67 2.46 1.76
CA ARG A 7 -25.34 2.03 2.23
C ARG A 7 -24.22 2.76 1.50
N ASN A 8 -24.34 2.98 0.19
CA ASN A 8 -23.36 3.76 -0.57
C ASN A 8 -23.35 5.23 -0.13
N LYS A 9 -24.49 5.87 0.07
CA LYS A 9 -24.57 7.25 0.56
C LYS A 9 -24.01 7.43 1.97
N GLY A 10 -24.25 6.50 2.89
CA GLY A 10 -23.68 6.54 4.25
C GLY A 10 -22.16 6.27 4.27
N ARG A 11 -21.67 5.46 3.33
CA ARG A 11 -20.23 5.21 3.15
C ARG A 11 -19.53 6.42 2.52
N LEU A 12 -20.14 7.04 1.52
CA LEU A 12 -19.71 8.31 0.93
C LEU A 12 -19.72 9.45 1.97
N SER A 13 -20.75 9.57 2.81
CA SER A 13 -20.80 10.64 3.84
C SER A 13 -19.71 10.49 4.90
N ASN A 14 -19.37 9.25 5.31
CA ASN A 14 -18.30 9.00 6.26
C ASN A 14 -16.90 9.20 5.64
N GLN A 15 -16.72 8.89 4.34
CA GLN A 15 -15.48 9.21 3.61
C GLN A 15 -15.31 10.72 3.37
N THR A 16 -16.41 11.44 3.16
CA THR A 16 -16.39 12.91 2.96
C THR A 16 -15.87 13.61 4.21
N GLY A 17 -16.25 13.16 5.41
CA GLY A 17 -15.82 13.76 6.68
C GLY A 17 -14.31 13.71 6.96
N ALA A 18 -13.61 12.67 6.47
CA ALA A 18 -12.16 12.57 6.63
C ALA A 18 -11.42 13.54 5.68
N VAL A 19 -11.88 13.64 4.43
CA VAL A 19 -11.26 14.53 3.43
C VAL A 19 -11.55 16.01 3.69
N ASP A 20 -12.72 16.31 4.27
CA ASP A 20 -13.11 17.67 4.65
C ASP A 20 -12.08 18.36 5.56
N HIS A 21 -11.40 17.59 6.43
CA HIS A 21 -10.36 18.12 7.31
C HIS A 21 -9.15 18.67 6.53
N TYR A 22 -8.82 18.05 5.39
CA TYR A 22 -7.66 18.40 4.56
C TYR A 22 -8.00 19.38 3.45
N ARG A 23 -9.30 19.57 3.14
CA ARG A 23 -9.79 20.41 2.05
C ARG A 23 -9.16 21.80 2.05
N ARG A 24 -9.04 22.44 3.21
CA ARG A 24 -8.45 23.79 3.31
C ARG A 24 -7.00 23.84 2.81
N ILE A 25 -6.22 22.78 3.01
CA ILE A 25 -4.82 22.74 2.54
C ILE A 25 -4.81 22.44 1.03
N LEU A 26 -5.58 21.43 0.61
CA LEU A 26 -5.56 20.89 -0.75
C LEU A 26 -6.22 21.81 -1.79
N ASP A 27 -7.29 22.52 -1.42
CA ASP A 27 -7.98 23.45 -2.32
C ASP A 27 -7.20 24.75 -2.53
N ASN A 28 -6.40 25.15 -1.54
CA ASN A 28 -5.54 26.34 -1.61
C ASN A 28 -4.14 26.03 -2.14
N ASP A 29 -3.89 24.78 -2.53
CA ASP A 29 -2.60 24.35 -3.07
C ASP A 29 -2.37 24.96 -4.46
N ARG A 30 -1.23 25.61 -4.63
CA ARG A 30 -0.80 26.15 -5.93
C ARG A 30 -0.11 25.05 -6.71
N PHE A 31 -0.91 24.20 -7.34
CA PHE A 31 -0.38 23.14 -8.20
C PHE A 31 0.21 23.76 -9.48
N GLU A 32 1.52 23.57 -9.70
CA GLU A 32 2.26 24.17 -10.83
C GLU A 32 2.75 23.06 -11.79
N PRO A 33 1.99 22.69 -12.84
CA PRO A 33 2.32 21.55 -13.70
C PRO A 33 3.62 21.70 -14.49
N SER A 34 4.04 22.94 -14.75
CA SER A 34 5.27 23.29 -15.48
C SER A 34 6.54 23.07 -14.68
N GLU A 35 6.42 22.95 -13.36
CA GLU A 35 7.55 22.74 -12.48
C GLU A 35 7.96 21.25 -12.45
N PRO A 36 9.24 20.95 -12.15
CA PRO A 36 9.68 19.59 -11.83
C PRO A 36 8.82 18.99 -10.72
N HIS A 37 8.62 17.66 -10.74
CA HIS A 37 7.68 16.95 -9.85
C HIS A 37 7.70 17.46 -8.39
N TRP A 38 8.87 17.74 -7.84
CA TRP A 38 9.08 18.14 -6.45
C TRP A 38 8.74 19.60 -6.10
N ARG A 39 8.55 20.47 -7.10
CA ARG A 39 8.05 21.84 -6.94
C ARG A 39 6.59 22.00 -7.36
N ARG A 40 5.96 20.94 -7.89
CA ARG A 40 4.57 21.00 -8.38
C ARG A 40 3.54 21.27 -7.29
N ILE A 41 3.86 21.05 -6.01
CA ILE A 41 2.93 21.20 -4.89
C ILE A 41 3.53 22.07 -3.79
N SER A 42 2.69 22.74 -3.02
CA SER A 42 3.14 23.62 -1.94
C SER A 42 3.74 22.83 -0.76
N LYS A 43 4.61 23.49 0.02
CA LYS A 43 5.22 22.87 1.22
C LYS A 43 4.19 22.30 2.20
N ASN A 44 3.06 22.98 2.39
CA ASN A 44 2.00 22.52 3.29
C ASN A 44 1.39 21.20 2.81
N THR A 45 1.20 21.06 1.49
CA THR A 45 0.70 19.84 0.86
C THR A 45 1.73 18.71 0.93
N ILE A 46 3.02 19.02 0.75
CA ILE A 46 4.12 18.05 0.96
C ILE A 46 4.09 17.51 2.40
N THR A 47 4.06 18.40 3.39
CA THR A 47 4.02 18.02 4.81
C THR A 47 2.77 17.20 5.13
N LEU A 48 1.61 17.57 4.58
CA LEU A 48 0.40 16.78 4.73
C LEU A 48 0.59 15.35 4.19
N PHE A 49 1.08 15.20 2.96
CA PHE A 49 1.27 13.87 2.38
C PHE A 49 2.33 13.05 3.11
N GLN A 50 3.40 13.66 3.62
CA GLN A 50 4.37 12.97 4.49
C GLN A 50 3.68 12.38 5.72
N VAL A 51 2.87 13.18 6.42
CA VAL A 51 2.12 12.70 7.59
C VAL A 51 1.15 11.58 7.23
N LEU A 52 0.42 11.69 6.12
CA LEU A 52 -0.52 10.66 5.68
C LEU A 52 0.17 9.36 5.25
N ILE A 53 1.34 9.45 4.63
CA ILE A 53 2.18 8.32 4.24
C ILE A 53 2.77 7.62 5.48
N ASP A 54 3.10 8.37 6.53
CA ASP A 54 3.60 7.83 7.79
C ASP A 54 2.51 7.17 8.66
N GLN A 55 1.24 7.15 8.22
CA GLN A 55 0.15 6.45 8.91
C GLN A 55 -0.17 5.09 8.24
N ASP A 56 -1.39 4.58 8.42
CA ASP A 56 -1.85 3.29 7.88
C ASP A 56 -2.38 3.38 6.43
N LEU A 57 -2.19 4.52 5.76
CA LEU A 57 -2.60 4.85 4.39
C LEU A 57 -4.11 5.02 4.14
N LYS A 58 -5.00 4.83 5.13
CA LYS A 58 -6.46 4.95 4.89
C LYS A 58 -6.87 6.37 4.48
N ASP A 59 -6.38 7.37 5.20
CA ASP A 59 -6.66 8.78 4.91
C ASP A 59 -5.96 9.25 3.64
N LEU A 60 -4.74 8.76 3.39
CA LEU A 60 -4.02 9.01 2.14
C LEU A 60 -4.84 8.57 0.92
N VAL A 61 -5.32 7.32 0.93
CA VAL A 61 -6.13 6.78 -0.16
C VAL A 61 -7.42 7.57 -0.32
N SER A 62 -8.10 7.91 0.79
CA SER A 62 -9.32 8.71 0.74
C SER A 62 -9.06 10.08 0.10
N VAL A 63 -7.95 10.73 0.43
CA VAL A 63 -7.52 12.00 -0.18
C VAL A 63 -7.23 11.82 -1.67
N LEU A 64 -6.52 10.76 -2.09
CA LEU A 64 -6.18 10.54 -3.50
C LEU A 64 -7.40 10.16 -4.35
N GLU A 65 -8.38 9.44 -3.80
CA GLU A 65 -9.66 9.19 -4.46
C GLU A 65 -10.41 10.52 -4.77
N HIS A 66 -10.28 11.54 -3.91
CA HIS A 66 -10.91 12.85 -4.09
C HIS A 66 -10.05 13.86 -4.87
N TYR A 67 -8.73 13.76 -4.77
CA TYR A 67 -7.75 14.65 -5.41
C TYR A 67 -6.71 13.84 -6.21
N PRO A 68 -7.14 13.16 -7.30
CA PRO A 68 -6.28 12.21 -8.02
C PRO A 68 -5.06 12.85 -8.69
N LYS A 69 -5.06 14.19 -8.87
CA LYS A 69 -3.91 14.96 -9.38
C LYS A 69 -2.62 14.79 -8.56
N TYR A 70 -2.72 14.35 -7.31
CA TYR A 70 -1.57 14.12 -6.44
C TYR A 70 -1.01 12.70 -6.50
N THR A 71 -1.65 11.77 -7.21
CA THR A 71 -1.29 10.35 -7.20
C THR A 71 0.14 10.12 -7.70
N GLU A 72 0.50 10.72 -8.85
CA GLU A 72 1.86 10.68 -9.39
C GLU A 72 2.90 11.14 -8.37
N TRP A 73 2.60 12.25 -7.68
CA TRP A 73 3.50 12.83 -6.70
C TRP A 73 3.70 11.89 -5.50
N VAL A 74 2.63 11.27 -5.01
CA VAL A 74 2.70 10.31 -3.91
C VAL A 74 3.48 9.06 -4.32
N CYS A 75 3.23 8.51 -5.51
CA CYS A 75 3.98 7.36 -6.04
C CYS A 75 5.48 7.66 -6.15
N GLU A 76 5.84 8.83 -6.67
CA GLU A 76 7.23 9.29 -6.69
C GLU A 76 7.77 9.49 -5.27
N HIS A 77 7.03 10.06 -4.33
CA HIS A 77 7.49 10.18 -2.94
C HIS A 77 7.86 8.81 -2.34
N PHE A 78 7.01 7.79 -2.58
CA PHE A 78 7.31 6.43 -2.14
C PHE A 78 8.57 5.86 -2.79
N ARG A 79 8.86 6.21 -4.04
CA ARG A 79 10.11 5.82 -4.74
C ARG A 79 11.34 6.26 -3.95
N TYR A 80 11.27 7.40 -3.27
CA TYR A 80 12.40 8.01 -2.57
C TYR A 80 12.42 7.75 -1.07
N ALA A 81 11.30 7.43 -0.44
CA ALA A 81 11.24 7.23 1.00
C ALA A 81 11.83 5.86 1.38
N TYR A 82 13.01 5.89 2.00
CA TYR A 82 13.77 4.70 2.42
C TYR A 82 13.47 4.24 3.85
N SER A 83 12.84 5.10 4.66
CA SER A 83 12.45 4.83 6.03
C SER A 83 11.06 5.41 6.26
N TYR A 84 10.05 4.54 6.40
CA TYR A 84 8.74 4.96 6.89
C TYR A 84 8.71 4.80 8.41
N SER A 85 7.74 5.47 9.04
CA SER A 85 7.37 5.25 10.43
C SER A 85 7.19 3.77 10.80
N GLU A 86 7.23 3.47 12.10
CA GLU A 86 6.90 2.13 12.64
C GLU A 86 5.46 1.67 12.34
N ASN A 87 4.61 2.55 11.78
CA ASN A 87 3.22 2.22 11.48
C ASN A 87 3.12 1.43 10.18
N SER A 88 2.69 0.18 10.29
CA SER A 88 2.35 -0.64 9.14
C SER A 88 1.10 -0.12 8.42
N ALA A 89 1.06 -0.29 7.11
CA ALA A 89 -0.07 0.04 6.27
C ALA A 89 -1.27 -0.90 6.54
N ASP A 90 -2.48 -0.38 6.39
CA ASP A 90 -3.65 -1.23 6.21
C ASP A 90 -3.57 -1.96 4.86
N ILE A 91 -3.75 -3.27 4.86
CA ILE A 91 -3.59 -4.12 3.67
C ILE A 91 -4.55 -3.69 2.55
N SER A 92 -5.78 -3.30 2.89
CA SER A 92 -6.77 -2.88 1.89
C SER A 92 -6.44 -1.49 1.34
N ALA A 93 -5.98 -0.57 2.20
CA ALA A 93 -5.53 0.75 1.77
C ALA A 93 -4.30 0.66 0.86
N ALA A 94 -3.31 -0.15 1.21
CA ALA A 94 -2.15 -0.40 0.35
C ALA A 94 -2.56 -0.97 -1.02
N GLY A 95 -3.53 -1.90 -1.05
CA GLY A 95 -4.05 -2.46 -2.30
C GLY A 95 -4.76 -1.43 -3.18
N LYS A 96 -5.52 -0.52 -2.56
CA LYS A 96 -6.11 0.62 -3.27
C LYS A 96 -5.06 1.58 -3.79
N LEU A 97 -4.01 1.86 -3.01
CA LEU A 97 -2.91 2.72 -3.46
C LEU A 97 -2.15 2.12 -4.65
N LEU A 98 -1.94 0.80 -4.67
CA LEU A 98 -1.41 0.10 -5.84
C LEU A 98 -2.31 0.28 -7.07
N THR A 99 -3.63 0.18 -6.88
CA THR A 99 -4.60 0.37 -7.98
C THR A 99 -4.57 1.79 -8.51
N LEU A 100 -4.56 2.80 -7.64
CA LEU A 100 -4.47 4.21 -8.03
C LEU A 100 -3.13 4.53 -8.70
N GLY A 101 -2.06 3.94 -8.20
CA GLY A 101 -0.69 4.18 -8.63
C GLY A 101 -0.23 3.39 -9.85
N GLU A 102 -1.04 2.48 -10.39
CA GLU A 102 -0.68 1.60 -11.52
C GLU A 102 -0.08 2.35 -12.73
N PRO A 103 -0.62 3.51 -13.15
CA PRO A 103 -0.02 4.30 -14.23
C PRO A 103 1.38 4.85 -13.93
N TYR A 104 1.80 4.84 -12.67
CA TYR A 104 3.03 5.45 -12.15
C TYR A 104 3.96 4.41 -11.50
N PHE A 105 3.79 3.12 -11.80
CA PHE A 105 4.61 2.07 -11.22
C PHE A 105 6.10 2.25 -11.53
N SER A 106 6.87 2.35 -10.46
CA SER A 106 8.30 2.09 -10.44
C SER A 106 8.57 0.91 -9.50
N LYS A 107 9.65 0.17 -9.76
CA LYS A 107 10.09 -0.95 -8.89
C LYS A 107 10.24 -0.49 -7.45
N GLN A 108 10.83 0.68 -7.25
CA GLN A 108 11.08 1.21 -5.92
C GLN A 108 9.79 1.68 -5.22
N PHE A 109 8.83 2.28 -5.94
CA PHE A 109 7.49 2.58 -5.37
C PHE A 109 6.82 1.31 -4.85
N VAL A 110 6.64 0.31 -5.71
CA VAL A 110 5.92 -0.93 -5.36
C VAL A 110 6.63 -1.63 -4.21
N ARG A 111 7.96 -1.75 -4.27
CA ARG A 111 8.77 -2.34 -3.20
C ARG A 111 8.61 -1.61 -1.86
N ASN A 112 8.66 -0.29 -1.86
CA ASN A 112 8.56 0.50 -0.65
C ASN A 112 7.15 0.44 -0.05
N LEU A 113 6.12 0.41 -0.88
CA LEU A 113 4.75 0.19 -0.42
C LEU A 113 4.57 -1.22 0.18
N VAL A 114 5.09 -2.25 -0.49
CA VAL A 114 5.07 -3.64 0.03
C VAL A 114 5.82 -3.74 1.36
N ARG A 115 6.98 -3.09 1.50
CA ARG A 115 7.74 -3.03 2.78
C ARG A 115 6.98 -2.38 3.93
N LYS A 116 6.02 -1.50 3.63
CA LYS A 116 5.18 -0.85 4.65
C LYS A 116 4.05 -1.78 5.14
N LEU A 117 3.77 -2.88 4.45
CA LEU A 117 2.78 -3.85 4.90
C LEU A 117 3.18 -4.48 6.26
N PRO A 118 2.21 -4.95 7.06
CA PRO A 118 2.49 -5.67 8.30
C PRO A 118 3.41 -6.87 8.05
N SER A 119 4.55 -6.91 8.75
CA SER A 119 5.49 -8.02 8.70
C SER A 119 4.97 -9.24 9.47
N MET A 120 5.32 -10.43 8.97
CA MET A 120 5.07 -11.72 9.62
C MET A 120 6.27 -12.26 10.40
N ASP A 121 7.37 -11.50 10.52
CA ASP A 121 8.64 -11.98 11.12
C ASP A 121 8.48 -12.51 12.55
N ASN A 122 7.53 -11.95 13.30
CA ASN A 122 7.26 -12.30 14.70
C ASN A 122 6.04 -13.22 14.89
N TYR A 123 5.45 -13.72 13.81
CA TYR A 123 4.24 -14.55 13.91
C TYR A 123 4.55 -15.93 14.48
N THR A 124 3.68 -16.44 15.35
CA THR A 124 3.65 -17.86 15.73
C THR A 124 3.08 -18.72 14.60
N LEU A 125 3.23 -20.04 14.72
CA LEU A 125 2.63 -20.96 13.74
C LEU A 125 1.10 -20.78 13.66
N GLU A 126 0.44 -20.61 14.80
CA GLU A 126 -1.01 -20.42 14.88
C GLU A 126 -1.44 -19.12 14.19
N GLU A 127 -0.66 -18.04 14.37
CA GLU A 127 -0.91 -16.75 13.71
C GLU A 127 -0.72 -16.86 12.19
N VAL A 128 0.32 -17.56 11.73
CA VAL A 128 0.51 -17.82 10.29
C VAL A 128 -0.64 -18.65 9.71
N GLN A 129 -1.11 -19.68 10.42
CA GLN A 129 -2.26 -20.49 9.97
C GLN A 129 -3.53 -19.66 9.87
N ALA A 130 -3.84 -18.84 10.88
CA ALA A 130 -4.99 -17.93 10.85
C ALA A 130 -4.88 -16.91 9.72
N PHE A 131 -3.67 -16.42 9.45
CA PHE A 131 -3.43 -15.49 8.36
C PHE A 131 -3.58 -16.14 6.99
N VAL A 132 -3.18 -17.40 6.80
CA VAL A 132 -3.41 -18.15 5.55
C VAL A 132 -4.91 -18.30 5.26
N GLU A 133 -5.74 -18.59 6.27
CA GLU A 133 -7.19 -18.62 6.08
C GLU A 133 -7.75 -17.24 5.73
N THR A 134 -7.25 -16.17 6.36
CA THR A 134 -7.60 -14.79 5.98
C THR A 134 -7.22 -14.50 4.52
N LEU A 135 -6.03 -14.89 4.10
CA LEU A 135 -5.53 -14.70 2.74
C LEU A 135 -6.42 -15.43 1.73
N LYS A 136 -6.83 -16.68 2.03
CA LYS A 136 -7.76 -17.45 1.19
C LYS A 136 -9.12 -16.78 1.03
N GLU A 137 -9.67 -16.23 2.12
CA GLU A 137 -10.95 -15.51 2.10
C GLU A 137 -10.86 -14.17 1.35
N LYS A 138 -9.72 -13.46 1.49
CA LYS A 138 -9.55 -12.10 1.00
C LYS A 138 -8.84 -12.00 -0.35
N GLN A 139 -8.26 -13.07 -0.89
CA GLN A 139 -7.47 -13.06 -2.13
C GLN A 139 -8.16 -12.37 -3.32
N ARG A 140 -9.49 -12.45 -3.41
CA ARG A 140 -10.26 -11.81 -4.51
C ARG A 140 -10.50 -10.31 -4.30
N HIS A 141 -10.30 -9.82 -3.09
CA HIS A 141 -10.52 -8.43 -2.70
C HIS A 141 -9.22 -7.66 -2.48
N TRP A 142 -8.12 -8.37 -2.21
CA TRP A 142 -6.79 -7.78 -2.10
C TRP A 142 -6.14 -7.65 -3.46
N HIS A 143 -5.25 -6.66 -3.59
CA HIS A 143 -4.50 -6.45 -4.82
C HIS A 143 -3.56 -7.65 -5.06
N PRO A 144 -3.44 -8.18 -6.29
CA PRO A 144 -2.64 -9.37 -6.59
C PRO A 144 -1.19 -9.30 -6.09
N ILE A 145 -0.52 -8.14 -6.21
CA ILE A 145 0.84 -7.93 -5.65
C ILE A 145 0.90 -8.23 -4.15
N ILE A 146 -0.11 -7.82 -3.38
CA ILE A 146 -0.17 -8.06 -1.92
C ILE A 146 -0.40 -9.54 -1.65
N VAL A 147 -1.28 -10.18 -2.41
CA VAL A 147 -1.56 -11.61 -2.28
C VAL A 147 -0.28 -12.41 -2.53
N ASN A 148 0.41 -12.14 -3.64
CA ASN A 148 1.66 -12.78 -4.00
C ASN A 148 2.74 -12.55 -2.93
N HIS A 149 2.91 -11.31 -2.46
CA HIS A 149 3.87 -10.98 -1.40
C HIS A 149 3.64 -11.82 -0.14
N TYR A 150 2.39 -11.94 0.32
CA TYR A 150 2.10 -12.71 1.51
C TYR A 150 2.21 -14.23 1.29
N CYS A 151 1.88 -14.74 0.10
CA CYS A 151 2.16 -16.13 -0.24
C CYS A 151 3.66 -16.43 -0.20
N GLU A 152 4.51 -15.52 -0.70
CA GLU A 152 5.96 -15.62 -0.59
C GLU A 152 6.42 -15.56 0.87
N ALA A 153 5.91 -14.63 1.67
CA ALA A 153 6.24 -14.51 3.09
C ALA A 153 5.89 -15.79 3.89
N VAL A 154 4.73 -16.39 3.64
CA VAL A 154 4.35 -17.68 4.26
C VAL A 154 5.26 -18.80 3.78
N ASN A 155 5.58 -18.85 2.49
CA ASN A 155 6.54 -19.83 1.96
C ASN A 155 7.90 -19.70 2.65
N GLU A 156 8.45 -18.48 2.75
CA GLU A 156 9.70 -18.23 3.48
C GLU A 156 9.63 -18.67 4.94
N PHE A 157 8.52 -18.38 5.63
CA PHE A 157 8.29 -18.83 7.00
C PHE A 157 8.39 -20.36 7.11
N THR A 158 7.76 -21.12 6.19
CA THR A 158 7.82 -22.59 6.20
C THR A 158 9.21 -23.18 5.92
N GLN A 159 10.07 -22.43 5.23
CA GLN A 159 11.45 -22.83 4.95
C GLN A 159 12.40 -22.47 6.09
N LYS A 160 12.25 -21.29 6.68
CA LYS A 160 13.10 -20.79 7.78
C LYS A 160 12.82 -21.53 9.09
N GLN A 161 11.55 -21.85 9.38
CA GLN A 161 11.16 -22.49 10.63
C GLN A 161 11.33 -24.01 10.60
N ARG A 162 11.74 -24.58 11.75
CA ARG A 162 11.81 -26.03 11.96
C ARG A 162 10.43 -26.60 12.27
N LEU A 163 9.54 -26.54 11.28
CA LEU A 163 8.19 -27.09 11.38
C LEU A 163 8.19 -28.61 11.19
N HIS A 164 7.28 -29.29 11.89
CA HIS A 164 6.98 -30.69 11.65
C HIS A 164 6.44 -30.88 10.21
N PRO A 165 6.74 -32.01 9.52
CA PRO A 165 6.28 -32.23 8.14
C PRO A 165 4.77 -32.02 7.92
N LEU A 166 3.94 -32.46 8.86
CA LEU A 166 2.48 -32.24 8.78
C LEU A 166 2.08 -30.76 8.85
N GLN A 167 2.78 -29.96 9.67
CA GLN A 167 2.51 -28.52 9.77
C GLN A 167 2.87 -27.81 8.45
N LYS A 168 3.97 -28.22 7.81
CA LYS A 168 4.33 -27.74 6.47
C LYS A 168 3.25 -28.09 5.45
N ILE A 169 2.79 -29.34 5.44
CA ILE A 169 1.73 -29.80 4.52
C ILE A 169 0.45 -28.97 4.69
N VAL A 170 0.03 -28.69 5.93
CA VAL A 170 -1.17 -27.87 6.20
C VAL A 170 -1.03 -26.47 5.60
N LEU A 171 0.10 -25.79 5.86
CA LEU A 171 0.34 -24.45 5.32
C LEU A 171 0.45 -24.44 3.79
N THR A 172 1.24 -25.36 3.22
CA THR A 172 1.40 -25.47 1.77
C THR A 172 0.09 -25.78 1.06
N LYS A 173 -0.76 -26.65 1.65
CA LYS A 173 -2.08 -26.94 1.10
C LYS A 173 -2.94 -25.67 1.07
N GLY A 174 -2.95 -24.89 2.14
CA GLY A 174 -3.66 -23.62 2.18
C GLY A 174 -3.18 -22.64 1.11
N LEU A 175 -1.88 -22.57 0.87
CA LEU A 175 -1.30 -21.74 -0.20
C LEU A 175 -1.69 -22.22 -1.61
N ASN A 176 -1.77 -23.53 -1.84
CA ASN A 176 -2.15 -24.08 -3.15
C ASN A 176 -3.62 -23.80 -3.52
N GLU A 177 -4.46 -23.42 -2.55
CA GLU A 177 -5.85 -22.97 -2.79
C GLU A 177 -5.94 -21.49 -3.17
N ILE A 178 -4.82 -20.76 -3.11
CA ILE A 178 -4.74 -19.35 -3.48
C ILE A 178 -4.27 -19.23 -4.93
N LYS A 179 -4.99 -18.42 -5.72
CA LYS A 179 -4.63 -18.16 -7.11
C LYS A 179 -3.56 -17.06 -7.17
N ILE A 180 -2.33 -17.46 -7.44
CA ILE A 180 -1.23 -16.53 -7.76
C ILE A 180 -1.41 -15.99 -9.17
N GLU A 181 -1.25 -14.67 -9.33
CA GLU A 181 -1.34 -14.01 -10.63
C GLU A 181 0.02 -13.45 -11.04
N GLU A 182 0.30 -13.39 -12.34
CA GLU A 182 1.47 -12.66 -12.83
C GLU A 182 1.23 -11.16 -12.62
N THR A 183 2.20 -10.49 -12.01
CA THR A 183 2.08 -9.08 -11.59
C THR A 183 3.34 -8.30 -11.95
N TYR A 184 3.32 -6.99 -11.72
CA TYR A 184 4.47 -6.12 -11.94
C TYR A 184 5.71 -6.63 -11.18
N ASP A 185 6.80 -6.88 -11.91
CA ASP A 185 8.06 -7.31 -11.32
C ASP A 185 8.80 -6.13 -10.65
N TYR A 186 8.78 -6.13 -9.31
CA TYR A 186 9.49 -5.17 -8.47
C TYR A 186 10.74 -5.76 -7.78
N SER A 187 11.31 -6.87 -8.28
CA SER A 187 12.39 -7.62 -7.61
C SER A 187 13.82 -7.13 -7.85
N ALA A 188 14.08 -6.20 -8.78
CA ALA A 188 15.47 -5.87 -9.19
C ALA A 188 16.35 -5.19 -8.11
N GLU A 189 17.57 -5.71 -7.91
CA GLU A 189 18.55 -5.19 -6.94
C GLU A 189 19.08 -3.78 -7.28
N ASP A 190 18.93 -3.35 -8.53
CA ASP A 190 19.39 -2.04 -8.97
C ASP A 190 18.60 -0.93 -8.26
N ARG A 191 19.28 -0.20 -7.37
CA ARG A 191 18.86 1.15 -7.00
C ARG A 191 18.68 1.90 -8.33
N ASP A 192 17.54 2.57 -8.51
CA ASP A 192 17.42 3.55 -9.59
C ASP A 192 18.61 4.51 -9.46
N ALA A 193 19.58 4.40 -10.36
CA ALA A 193 20.95 4.91 -10.16
C ALA A 193 21.08 6.43 -10.27
N VAL A 194 19.97 7.18 -10.13
CA VAL A 194 19.91 8.63 -10.26
C VAL A 194 18.81 9.16 -9.32
N LEU A 195 19.05 9.22 -8.01
CA LEU A 195 18.12 9.82 -7.05
C LEU A 195 18.85 10.81 -6.14
N ASP A 196 19.38 11.90 -6.72
CA ASP A 196 19.73 13.10 -5.95
C ASP A 196 18.44 13.89 -5.67
N ILE A 197 18.01 13.92 -4.41
CA ILE A 197 16.83 14.68 -3.96
C ILE A 197 17.33 15.92 -3.19
N PRO A 198 17.24 17.13 -3.75
CA PRO A 198 17.82 18.33 -3.14
C PRO A 198 17.11 18.86 -1.88
N TYR A 199 16.09 18.18 -1.34
CA TYR A 199 15.25 18.68 -0.23
C TYR A 199 15.02 17.66 0.91
N MET A 200 15.73 16.53 0.94
CA MET A 200 15.87 15.69 2.15
C MET A 200 17.07 16.10 3.02
N ASN A 201 17.48 17.36 2.94
CA ASN A 201 18.45 18.00 3.84
C ASN A 201 17.75 18.96 4.79
#